data_AF-A0AAV3NWU0-F1
#
_entry.id   AF-A0AAV3NWU0-F1
#
_cell.length_a   1.000
_cell.length_b   1.000
_cell.length_c   1.000
_cell.angle_alpha   90.00
_cell.angle_beta   90.00
_cell.angle_gamma   90.00
#
_symmetry.space_group_name_H-M   'P 1'
#
loop_
_entity.id
_entity.type
_entity.pdbx_description
1 polymer ?
#
loop_
_entity_poly.entity_id
_entity_poly.type
_entity_poly.pdbx_seq_one_letter_code
_entity_poly.pdbx_strand_id
1 'polypeptide(L)'
;MRTTHSWEVQDYSPREKESSKKGSPHEELEVVSLSKPPPEKTFMIGIQLGTDHHNLLIKLLQRYEEVFAWNHEDMHGVDANIAIH
;
A
#
# COMPACT_ATOMS: atom_id res chain seq x y z
N MET A 1 -29.97 -37.07 28.04
CA MET A 1 -28.51 -37.05 27.91
C MET A 1 -28.18 -35.95 26.90
N ARG A 2 -27.65 -34.82 27.35
CA ARG A 2 -27.29 -33.69 26.46
C ARG A 2 -25.80 -33.81 26.17
N THR A 3 -25.45 -34.21 24.96
CA THR A 3 -24.07 -34.21 24.47
C THR A 3 -23.69 -32.77 24.12
N THR A 4 -22.83 -32.16 24.94
CA THR A 4 -22.17 -30.91 24.58
C THR A 4 -21.10 -31.22 23.54
N HIS A 5 -21.38 -30.91 22.28
CA HIS A 5 -20.36 -30.87 21.23
C HIS A 5 -19.48 -29.65 21.51
N SER A 6 -18.34 -29.89 22.13
CA SER A 6 -17.29 -28.89 22.34
C SER A 6 -16.58 -28.71 21.00
N TRP A 7 -16.99 -27.70 20.23
CA TRP A 7 -16.22 -27.26 19.08
C TRP A 7 -15.00 -26.51 19.61
N GLU A 8 -13.89 -27.23 19.74
CA GLU A 8 -12.58 -26.61 19.88
C GLU A 8 -12.30 -25.89 18.56
N VAL A 9 -12.50 -24.57 18.59
CA VAL A 9 -12.16 -23.71 17.46
C VAL A 9 -10.63 -23.72 17.40
N GLN A 10 -10.07 -24.62 16.58
CA GLN A 10 -8.71 -24.46 16.14
C GLN A 10 -8.66 -23.13 15.40
N ASP A 11 -7.95 -22.16 15.99
CA ASP A 11 -7.53 -20.93 15.34
C ASP A 11 -6.57 -21.32 14.21
N TYR A 12 -7.16 -21.80 13.12
CA TYR A 12 -6.49 -22.01 11.86
C TYR A 12 -6.89 -20.84 10.99
N SER A 13 -6.24 -19.69 11.19
CA SER A 13 -6.27 -18.61 10.22
C SER A 13 -5.46 -19.06 8.99
N PRO A 14 -6.08 -19.37 7.83
CA PRO A 14 -5.35 -19.86 6.65
C PRO A 14 -4.39 -18.81 6.06
N ARG A 15 -4.46 -17.57 6.55
CA ARG A 15 -3.75 -16.39 6.05
C ARG A 15 -2.30 -16.31 6.49
N GLU A 16 -1.91 -17.00 7.57
CA GLU A 16 -0.57 -16.87 8.13
C GLU A 16 0.52 -17.58 7.32
N LYS A 17 0.16 -18.47 6.39
CA LYS A 17 1.11 -19.26 5.58
C LYS A 17 1.45 -18.69 4.20
N GLU A 18 0.95 -17.51 3.83
CA GLU A 18 1.19 -16.94 2.49
C GLU A 18 1.96 -15.60 2.52
N SER A 19 2.72 -15.33 3.57
CA SER A 19 3.49 -14.08 3.71
C SER A 19 4.77 -14.00 2.86
N SER A 20 5.09 -15.00 2.03
CA SER A 20 6.42 -15.09 1.37
C SER A 20 6.43 -15.16 -0.15
N LYS A 21 5.33 -14.81 -0.82
CA LYS A 21 5.37 -14.50 -2.27
C LYS A 21 4.65 -13.19 -2.56
N LYS A 22 5.19 -12.08 -2.05
CA LYS A 22 4.92 -10.79 -2.69
C LYS A 22 5.44 -10.90 -4.12
N GLY A 23 4.55 -10.88 -5.10
CA GLY A 23 4.94 -10.85 -6.50
C GLY A 23 5.84 -9.65 -6.76
N SER A 24 6.93 -9.85 -7.49
CA SER A 24 7.69 -8.72 -8.02
C SER A 24 6.86 -8.02 -9.09
N PRO A 25 6.98 -6.68 -9.23
CA PRO A 25 6.44 -5.99 -10.38
C PRO A 25 6.88 -6.67 -11.69
N HIS A 26 5.97 -6.74 -12.67
CA HIS A 26 6.27 -7.34 -13.97
C HIS A 26 7.25 -6.48 -14.78
N GLU A 27 7.25 -5.18 -14.53
CA GLU A 27 8.15 -4.20 -15.13
C GLU A 27 9.18 -3.70 -14.10
N GLU A 28 10.29 -3.18 -14.61
CA GLU A 28 11.24 -2.44 -13.79
C GLU A 28 10.67 -1.07 -13.42
N LEU A 29 10.98 -0.62 -12.21
CA LEU A 29 10.46 0.61 -11.63
C LEU A 29 11.60 1.56 -11.29
N GLU A 30 11.40 2.85 -11.50
CA GLU A 30 12.29 3.89 -11.03
C GLU A 30 11.69 4.67 -9.85
N VAL A 31 12.55 5.17 -8.97
CA VAL A 31 12.14 5.95 -7.79
C VAL A 31 12.14 7.43 -8.15
N VAL A 32 10.98 8.08 -7.98
CA VAL A 32 10.77 9.50 -8.27
C VAL A 32 10.37 10.25 -7.00
N SER A 33 11.04 11.36 -6.72
CA SER A 33 10.67 12.26 -5.62
C SER A 33 9.56 13.22 -6.03
N LEU A 34 8.56 13.40 -5.15
CA LEU A 34 7.51 14.40 -5.36
C LEU A 34 7.72 15.69 -4.57
N SER A 35 8.33 15.60 -3.40
CA SER A 35 8.53 16.76 -2.54
C SER A 35 9.85 17.48 -2.85
N LYS A 36 9.91 18.77 -2.50
CA LYS A 36 11.17 19.52 -2.52
C LYS A 36 12.17 18.88 -1.55
N PRO A 37 13.48 18.98 -1.81
CA PRO A 37 14.49 18.43 -0.92
C PRO A 37 14.40 19.05 0.49
N PRO A 38 14.59 18.25 1.55
CA PRO A 38 14.85 16.81 1.51
C PRO A 38 13.61 16.01 1.07
N PRO A 39 13.76 15.05 0.15
CA PRO A 39 12.63 14.29 -0.37
C PRO A 39 12.10 13.34 0.70
N GLU A 40 10.94 13.63 1.26
CA GLU A 40 10.29 12.78 2.27
C GLU A 40 9.36 11.75 1.62
N LYS A 41 8.90 12.04 0.39
CA LYS A 41 7.84 11.29 -0.29
C LYS A 41 8.26 10.91 -1.71
N THR A 42 8.31 9.61 -1.97
CA THR A 42 8.76 9.03 -3.24
C THR A 42 7.76 8.02 -3.79
N PHE A 43 7.64 7.97 -5.12
CA PHE A 43 6.87 6.95 -5.84
C PHE A 43 7.80 6.04 -6.64
N MET A 44 7.30 4.85 -6.94
CA MET A 44 7.91 3.95 -7.92
C MET A 44 7.06 4.00 -9.20
N ILE A 45 7.68 4.36 -10.33
CA ILE A 45 6.99 4.47 -11.63
C ILE A 45 7.63 3.48 -12.62
N GLY A 46 6.80 2.82 -13.42
CA GLY A 46 7.26 1.89 -14.47
C GLY A 46 8.12 2.56 -15.52
N ILE A 47 9.31 2.00 -15.77
CA ILE A 47 10.26 2.57 -16.75
C ILE A 47 9.76 2.46 -18.19
N GLN A 48 8.78 1.58 -18.45
CA GLN A 48 8.23 1.36 -19.78
C GLN A 48 7.17 2.40 -20.14
N LEU A 49 6.82 3.29 -19.21
CA LEU A 49 5.91 4.39 -19.46
C LEU A 49 6.57 5.41 -20.40
N GLY A 50 5.95 5.63 -21.56
CA GLY A 50 6.48 6.59 -22.54
C GLY A 50 6.67 7.98 -21.95
N THR A 51 7.75 8.67 -22.35
CA THR A 51 8.25 9.92 -21.74
C THR A 51 7.18 10.99 -21.50
N ASP A 52 6.25 11.17 -22.44
CA ASP A 52 5.17 12.16 -22.31
C ASP A 52 4.21 11.82 -21.16
N HIS A 53 3.78 10.55 -21.10
CA HIS A 53 2.90 10.06 -20.04
C HIS A 53 3.64 10.02 -18.70
N HIS A 54 4.92 9.66 -18.72
CA HIS A 54 5.77 9.67 -17.54
C HIS A 54 5.83 11.06 -16.90
N ASN A 55 6.16 12.07 -17.70
CA ASN A 55 6.22 13.46 -17.23
C ASN A 55 4.86 14.01 -16.79
N LEU A 56 3.78 13.63 -17.48
CA LEU A 56 2.43 14.03 -17.11
C LEU A 56 2.02 13.41 -15.77
N LEU A 57 2.34 12.13 -15.55
CA LEU A 57 2.09 11.43 -14.29
C LEU A 57 2.86 12.07 -13.13
N ILE A 58 4.16 12.35 -13.31
CA ILE A 58 4.96 13.03 -12.27
C ILE A 58 4.33 14.37 -11.89
N LYS A 59 4.00 15.21 -12.88
CA LYS A 59 3.37 16.52 -12.63
C LYS A 59 2.03 16.38 -11.90
N LEU A 60 1.22 15.39 -12.27
CA LEU A 60 -0.05 15.10 -11.63
C LEU A 60 0.16 14.71 -10.16
N LEU A 61 1.07 13.78 -9.90
CA LEU A 61 1.34 13.31 -8.53
C LEU A 61 1.91 14.42 -7.65
N GLN A 62 2.82 15.25 -8.18
CA GLN A 62 3.34 16.43 -7.47
C GLN A 62 2.24 17.47 -7.19
N ARG A 63 1.30 17.65 -8.12
CA ARG A 63 0.17 18.58 -7.98
C ARG A 63 -0.79 18.17 -6.87
N TYR A 64 -0.91 16.87 -6.60
CA TYR A 64 -1.87 16.28 -5.66
C TYR A 64 -1.17 15.47 -4.55
N GLU A 65 0.04 15.88 -4.15
CA GLU A 65 0.83 15.18 -3.13
C GLU A 65 0.08 15.04 -1.79
N GLU A 66 -0.78 16.00 -1.47
CA GLU A 66 -1.62 16.07 -0.27
C GLU A 66 -2.85 15.14 -0.29
N VAL A 67 -3.17 14.52 -1.43
CA VAL A 67 -4.33 13.63 -1.56
C VAL A 67 -4.02 12.21 -1.07
N PHE A 68 -2.74 11.82 -1.08
CA PHE A 68 -2.31 10.49 -0.67
C PHE A 68 -1.99 10.45 0.82
N ALA A 69 -2.43 9.37 1.48
CA ALA A 69 -2.00 9.04 2.82
C ALA A 69 -0.69 8.23 2.76
N TRP A 70 0.43 8.88 3.04
CA TRP A 70 1.77 8.30 3.00
C TRP A 70 2.05 7.46 4.24
N ASN A 71 1.47 7.87 5.34
CA ASN A 71 1.41 7.13 6.58
C ASN A 71 -0.04 7.14 7.11
N HIS A 72 -0.25 6.44 8.22
CA HIS A 72 -1.56 6.34 8.83
C HIS A 72 -2.08 7.68 9.36
N GLU A 73 -1.18 8.57 9.79
CA GLU A 73 -1.53 9.89 10.34
C GLU A 73 -2.12 10.82 9.29
N ASP A 74 -1.78 10.61 8.01
CA ASP A 74 -2.32 11.36 6.88
C ASP A 74 -3.80 11.01 6.58
N MET A 75 -4.36 9.94 7.16
CA MET A 75 -5.76 9.52 6.96
C MET A 75 -6.73 10.26 7.89
N HIS A 76 -6.84 11.57 7.75
CA HIS A 76 -7.78 12.36 8.55
C HIS A 76 -9.24 11.96 8.27
N GLY A 77 -9.96 11.52 9.29
CA GLY A 77 -11.39 11.17 9.20
C GLY A 77 -11.70 9.66 9.11
N VAL A 78 -10.68 8.81 9.09
CA VAL A 78 -10.83 7.36 9.32
C VAL A 78 -10.34 7.05 10.72
N ASP A 79 -11.15 6.37 11.54
CA ASP A 79 -10.74 5.96 12.89
C ASP A 79 -9.56 4.98 12.77
N ALA A 80 -8.46 5.29 13.46
CA ALA A 80 -7.26 4.48 13.47
C ALA A 80 -7.53 3.03 13.91
N ASN A 81 -8.50 2.82 14.81
CA ASN A 81 -8.88 1.49 15.28
C ASN A 81 -9.66 0.67 14.24
N ILE A 82 -10.10 1.28 13.13
CA ILE A 82 -10.81 0.61 12.03
C ILE A 82 -9.84 0.25 10.89
N ALA A 83 -8.81 1.06 10.66
CA ALA A 83 -7.89 0.89 9.54
C ALA A 83 -6.65 0.03 9.83
N ILE A 84 -6.43 -0.37 11.08
CA ILE A 84 -5.37 -1.31 11.48
C ILE A 84 -6.00 -2.71 11.64
N HIS A 85 -5.60 -3.66 10.78
CA HIS A 85 -5.99 -5.09 10.86
C HIS A 85 -4.75 -5.95 11.06
#